data_AF-A0A067GPI5-F1
#
_entry.id   AF-A0A067GPI5-F1
#
_cell.length_a   1.000
_cell.length_b   1.000
_cell.length_c   1.000
_cell.angle_alpha   90.00
_cell.angle_beta   90.00
_cell.angle_gamma   90.00
#
_symmetry.space_group_name_H-M   'P 1'
#
loop_
_entity.id
_entity.type
_entity.pdbx_description
1 polymer ?
#
loop_
_entity_poly.entity_id
_entity_poly.type
_entity_poly.pdbx_seq_one_letter_code
_entity_poly.pdbx_strand_id
1 'polypeptide(L)'
;MELKPQVECIPQQEKQQLLENIPQQEREGQLEDIPQQEKQPQQQQQETFHVLAVDDSLIDRKILENLLRVSSYQVTCVDSGDKALEYLGLIDNLENNSNASPSTLSTKKEESRVNLIMTDYCMPGMTGYDLLKRLKVSSWKDVPVVVMSSENVPSRVT
;
A
#
# COMPACT_ATOMS: atom_id res chain seq x y z
N MET A 1 -33.83 -4.59 16.34
CA MET A 1 -33.15 -5.76 15.76
C MET A 1 -32.02 -5.22 14.93
N GLU A 2 -30.81 -5.23 15.47
CA GLU A 2 -29.61 -4.82 14.73
C GLU A 2 -28.62 -5.97 14.88
N LEU A 3 -28.40 -6.70 13.78
CA LEU A 3 -27.45 -7.78 13.69
C LEU A 3 -26.14 -7.18 13.17
N LYS A 4 -25.11 -7.18 14.02
CA LYS A 4 -23.72 -6.93 13.61
C LYS A 4 -23.13 -8.23 13.06
N PRO A 5 -22.42 -8.24 11.92
CA PRO A 5 -21.65 -9.40 11.51
C PRO A 5 -20.34 -9.46 12.31
N GLN A 6 -20.15 -10.54 13.06
CA GLN A 6 -18.86 -10.94 13.61
C GLN A 6 -18.13 -11.79 12.57
N VAL A 7 -16.90 -11.40 12.24
CA VAL A 7 -15.90 -12.33 11.73
C VAL A 7 -14.76 -12.27 12.74
N GLU A 8 -14.79 -13.19 13.70
CA GLU A 8 -13.71 -13.36 14.67
C GLU A 8 -12.55 -14.11 14.02
N CYS A 9 -11.35 -13.53 14.07
CA CYS A 9 -10.12 -14.24 13.80
C CYS A 9 -9.78 -15.15 14.99
N ILE A 10 -9.36 -16.37 14.70
CA ILE A 10 -9.02 -17.40 15.69
C ILE A 10 -7.90 -16.86 16.63
N PRO A 11 -8.07 -16.89 17.96
CA PRO A 11 -7.07 -16.41 18.90
C PRO A 11 -5.78 -17.26 18.86
N GLN A 12 -4.64 -16.59 18.99
CA GLN A 12 -3.28 -17.15 18.90
C GLN A 12 -2.94 -18.25 19.93
N GLN A 13 -3.86 -18.61 20.82
CA GLN A 13 -3.63 -19.61 21.88
C GLN A 13 -3.58 -21.06 21.35
N GLU A 14 -4.18 -21.37 20.20
CA GLU A 14 -4.14 -22.75 19.66
C GLU A 14 -2.78 -23.15 19.06
N LYS A 15 -1.89 -22.20 18.75
CA LYS A 15 -0.56 -22.52 18.22
C LYS A 15 0.40 -23.03 19.30
N GLN A 16 0.10 -22.80 20.58
CA GLN A 16 0.95 -23.20 21.71
C GLN A 16 0.74 -24.68 22.12
N GLN A 17 -0.41 -25.28 21.81
CA GLN A 17 -0.72 -26.66 22.21
C GLN A 17 -0.16 -27.74 21.27
N LEU A 18 0.32 -27.37 20.08
CA LEU A 18 0.90 -28.32 19.11
C LEU A 18 2.42 -28.54 19.27
N LEU A 19 3.05 -27.94 20.28
CA LEU A 19 4.47 -28.16 20.61
C LEU A 19 4.71 -28.94 21.91
N GLU A 20 3.67 -29.27 22.67
CA GLU A 20 3.77 -30.30 23.71
C GLU A 20 3.46 -31.64 23.07
N ASN A 21 4.49 -32.45 22.77
CA ASN A 21 4.49 -33.92 22.85
C ASN A 21 5.75 -34.52 22.17
N ILE A 22 6.89 -34.49 22.89
CA ILE A 22 7.91 -35.56 22.76
C ILE A 22 8.41 -35.88 24.19
N PRO A 23 8.18 -37.09 24.73
CA PRO A 23 8.66 -37.46 26.06
C PRO A 23 10.01 -38.19 26.01
N GLN A 24 10.91 -37.91 26.98
CA GLN A 24 11.51 -38.87 27.93
C GLN A 24 12.88 -38.44 28.52
N GLN A 25 12.91 -38.45 29.87
CA GLN A 25 13.93 -39.02 30.78
C GLN A 25 15.28 -38.33 31.03
N GLU A 26 15.47 -38.02 32.33
CA GLU A 26 16.68 -37.54 33.00
C GLU A 26 17.85 -38.55 32.94
N ARG A 27 19.07 -38.06 32.68
CA ARG A 27 20.31 -38.60 33.27
C ARG A 27 21.36 -37.49 33.41
N GLU A 28 21.88 -37.36 34.62
CA GLU A 28 22.96 -36.46 35.04
C GLU A 28 24.28 -36.73 34.30
N GLY A 29 25.04 -35.68 33.99
CA GLY A 29 26.45 -35.80 33.64
C GLY A 29 27.07 -34.68 32.80
N GLN A 30 27.77 -33.77 33.49
CA GLN A 30 28.98 -33.02 33.06
C GLN A 30 28.85 -31.81 32.11
N LEU A 31 29.54 -30.76 32.54
CA LEU A 31 29.63 -29.39 32.03
C LEU A 31 30.29 -29.29 30.65
N GLU A 32 29.63 -28.61 29.72
CA GLU A 32 30.30 -27.81 28.66
C GLU A 32 29.52 -26.50 28.48
N ASP A 33 30.18 -25.36 28.74
CA ASP A 33 29.64 -24.01 28.58
C ASP A 33 29.38 -23.70 27.10
N ILE A 34 28.13 -23.85 26.65
CA ILE A 34 27.66 -23.36 25.35
C ILE A 34 27.07 -21.96 25.57
N PRO A 35 27.53 -20.90 24.87
CA PRO A 35 26.91 -19.59 24.98
C PRO A 35 25.47 -19.64 24.50
N GLN A 36 24.52 -19.50 25.43
CA GLN A 36 23.11 -19.33 25.14
C GLN A 36 22.91 -17.96 24.47
N GLN A 37 22.92 -17.93 23.13
CA GLN A 37 22.39 -16.79 22.39
C GLN A 37 20.86 -16.86 22.44
N GLU A 38 20.29 -16.15 23.40
CA GLU A 38 18.87 -15.79 23.40
C GLU A 38 18.56 -15.06 22.08
N LYS A 39 17.96 -15.77 21.13
CA LYS A 39 17.36 -15.12 19.95
C LYS A 39 16.18 -14.31 20.44
N GLN A 40 16.39 -13.00 20.58
CA GLN A 40 15.32 -12.03 20.72
C GLN A 40 14.32 -12.22 19.58
N PRO A 41 13.00 -12.19 19.83
CA PRO A 41 12.02 -12.22 18.76
C PRO A 41 12.20 -10.97 17.89
N GLN A 42 12.81 -11.15 16.72
CA GLN A 42 12.84 -10.13 15.68
C GLN A 42 11.38 -9.83 15.32
N GLN A 43 10.89 -8.67 15.74
CA GLN A 43 9.62 -8.12 15.31
C GLN A 43 9.71 -7.97 13.78
N GLN A 44 9.12 -8.92 13.04
CA GLN A 44 8.96 -8.79 11.61
C GLN A 44 8.04 -7.58 11.41
N GLN A 45 8.61 -6.45 11.00
CA GLN A 45 7.83 -5.30 10.54
C GLN A 45 6.97 -5.82 9.38
N GLN A 46 5.67 -5.94 9.60
CA GLN A 46 4.75 -6.28 8.53
C GLN A 46 4.77 -5.12 7.54
N GLU A 47 5.41 -5.31 6.39
CA GLU A 47 5.36 -4.36 5.29
C GLU A 47 3.89 -4.22 4.85
N THR A 48 3.31 -3.05 5.10
CA THR A 48 1.94 -2.76 4.69
C THR A 48 1.92 -2.48 3.20
N PHE A 49 1.14 -3.25 2.44
CA PHE A 49 1.01 -3.04 1.00
C PHE A 49 0.29 -1.71 0.72
N HIS A 50 0.93 -0.83 -0.04
CA HIS A 50 0.52 0.56 -0.25
C HIS A 50 -0.07 0.79 -1.64
N VAL A 51 -1.30 1.33 -1.65
CA VAL A 51 -2.05 1.69 -2.85
C VAL A 51 -2.15 3.21 -2.99
N LEU A 52 -1.82 3.72 -4.18
CA LEU A 52 -2.15 5.09 -4.59
C LEU A 52 -3.47 5.06 -5.35
N ALA A 53 -4.51 5.68 -4.78
CA ALA A 53 -5.83 5.82 -5.37
C ALA A 53 -6.00 7.23 -5.96
N VAL A 54 -6.31 7.32 -7.25
CA VAL A 54 -6.45 8.57 -8.03
C VAL A 54 -7.88 8.65 -8.56
N ASP A 55 -8.70 9.54 -8.00
CA ASP A 55 -10.11 9.65 -8.37
C ASP A 55 -10.62 11.07 -8.07
N ASP A 56 -11.18 11.75 -9.07
CA ASP A 56 -11.65 13.14 -8.95
C ASP A 56 -12.99 13.24 -8.21
N SER A 57 -13.79 12.18 -8.22
CA SER A 57 -15.04 12.09 -7.47
C SER A 57 -14.78 11.86 -5.99
N LEU A 58 -15.15 12.84 -5.15
CA LEU A 58 -14.94 12.75 -3.71
C LEU A 58 -15.67 11.55 -3.09
N ILE A 59 -16.85 11.20 -3.60
CA ILE A 59 -17.66 10.09 -3.11
C ILE A 59 -16.99 8.77 -3.47
N ASP A 60 -16.62 8.58 -4.73
CA ASP A 60 -16.00 7.35 -5.22
C ASP A 60 -14.63 7.13 -4.58
N ARG A 61 -13.83 8.21 -4.45
CA ARG A 61 -12.58 8.22 -3.70
C ARG A 61 -12.75 7.75 -2.25
N LYS A 62 -13.82 8.16 -1.56
CA LYS A 62 -14.09 7.74 -0.17
C LYS A 62 -14.51 6.28 -0.08
N ILE A 63 -15.29 5.80 -1.04
CA ILE A 63 -15.68 4.39 -1.13
C ILE A 63 -14.43 3.53 -1.38
N LEU A 64 -13.58 3.91 -2.33
CA LEU A 64 -12.33 3.24 -2.66
C LEU A 64 -11.36 3.22 -1.47
N GLU A 65 -11.17 4.37 -0.80
CA GLU A 65 -10.33 4.48 0.41
C GLU A 65 -10.79 3.51 1.51
N ASN A 66 -12.09 3.48 1.79
CA ASN A 66 -12.65 2.64 2.84
C ASN A 66 -12.51 1.15 2.50
N LEU A 67 -12.81 0.74 1.27
CA LEU A 67 -12.72 -0.65 0.81
C LEU A 67 -11.29 -1.18 0.94
N LEU A 68 -10.31 -0.39 0.49
CA LEU A 68 -8.91 -0.77 0.54
C LEU A 68 -8.38 -0.81 1.98
N ARG A 69 -8.76 0.15 2.83
CA ARG A 69 -8.38 0.14 4.26
C ARG A 69 -8.95 -1.04 5.03
N VAL A 70 -10.21 -1.42 4.78
CA VAL A 70 -10.80 -2.64 5.36
C VAL A 70 -10.00 -3.88 4.98
N SER A 71 -9.38 -3.87 3.80
CA SER A 71 -8.51 -4.94 3.31
C SER A 71 -7.06 -4.84 3.83
N SER A 72 -6.81 -4.04 4.87
CA SER A 72 -5.49 -3.85 5.50
C SER A 72 -4.41 -3.26 4.58
N TYR A 73 -4.80 -2.56 3.51
CA TYR A 73 -3.88 -1.79 2.68
C TYR A 73 -3.60 -0.42 3.30
N GLN A 74 -2.35 0.03 3.18
CA GLN A 74 -2.05 1.46 3.31
C GLN A 74 -2.59 2.14 2.05
N VAL A 75 -3.31 3.26 2.19
CA VAL A 75 -3.91 3.96 1.05
C VAL A 75 -3.54 5.43 1.10
N THR A 76 -3.04 5.95 -0.01
CA THR A 76 -2.98 7.38 -0.26
C THR A 76 -3.93 7.73 -1.37
N CYS A 77 -4.82 8.70 -1.12
CA CYS A 77 -5.77 9.18 -2.11
C CYS A 77 -5.35 10.56 -2.63
N VAL A 78 -5.43 10.75 -3.94
CA VAL A 78 -5.27 12.03 -4.63
C VAL A 78 -6.47 12.24 -5.56
N ASP A 79 -6.77 13.49 -5.92
CA ASP A 79 -7.99 13.87 -6.63
C ASP A 79 -7.78 14.22 -8.11
N SER A 80 -6.54 14.11 -8.61
CA SER A 80 -6.24 14.35 -10.02
C SER A 80 -4.97 13.65 -10.44
N GLY A 81 -4.81 13.45 -11.76
CA GLY A 81 -3.59 12.91 -12.33
C GLY A 81 -2.37 13.81 -12.09
N ASP A 82 -2.50 15.14 -12.10
CA ASP A 82 -1.39 16.06 -11.79
C ASP A 82 -0.89 15.89 -10.35
N LYS A 83 -1.80 15.77 -9.37
CA LYS A 83 -1.40 15.49 -7.98
C LYS A 83 -0.78 14.10 -7.82
N ALA A 84 -1.19 13.14 -8.63
CA ALA A 84 -0.53 11.83 -8.66
C ALA A 84 0.91 11.95 -9.14
N LEU A 85 1.18 12.73 -10.20
CA LEU A 85 2.53 12.97 -10.69
C LEU A 85 3.40 13.71 -9.67
N GLU A 86 2.83 14.72 -8.99
CA GLU A 86 3.49 15.42 -7.89
C GLU A 86 3.87 14.44 -6.77
N TYR A 87 2.91 13.62 -6.34
CA TYR A 87 3.09 12.63 -5.29
C TYR A 87 4.17 11.60 -5.62
N LEU A 88 4.31 11.25 -6.90
CA LEU A 88 5.26 10.26 -7.42
C LEU A 88 6.62 10.88 -7.78
N GLY A 89 6.80 12.19 -7.60
CA GLY A 89 8.04 12.90 -7.91
C GLY A 89 8.33 12.96 -9.42
N LEU A 90 7.27 12.95 -10.25
CA LEU A 90 7.36 12.99 -11.71
C LEU A 90 7.15 14.39 -12.29
N ILE A 91 6.95 15.39 -11.44
CA ILE A 91 7.00 16.79 -11.84
C ILE A 91 8.46 17.22 -11.77
N ASP A 92 9.16 17.14 -12.89
CA ASP A 92 10.41 17.87 -13.05
C ASP A 92 10.09 19.36 -12.91
N ASN A 93 10.63 20.02 -11.88
CA ASN A 93 10.56 21.47 -11.71
C ASN A 93 11.36 22.18 -12.83
N LEU A 94 10.86 22.11 -14.06
CA LEU A 94 11.41 22.74 -15.25
C LEU A 94 10.57 23.95 -15.71
N GLU A 95 9.77 24.54 -14.81
CA GLU A 95 9.21 25.88 -14.99
C GLU A 95 9.83 26.88 -13.99
N ASN A 96 11.15 27.03 -14.08
CA ASN A 96 11.84 28.22 -13.58
C ASN A 96 11.57 29.41 -14.52
N ASN A 97 10.36 29.99 -14.50
CA ASN A 97 10.19 31.44 -14.72
C ASN A 97 8.79 31.97 -14.36
N SER A 98 8.53 32.21 -13.08
CA SER A 98 7.90 33.45 -12.57
C SER A 98 7.50 33.31 -11.10
N ASN A 99 8.33 33.85 -10.20
CA ASN A 99 7.96 34.52 -8.94
C ASN A 99 6.86 33.94 -8.03
N ALA A 100 6.59 32.63 -8.03
CA ALA A 100 5.78 31.98 -6.99
C ALA A 100 6.72 31.31 -5.99
N SER A 101 6.67 31.78 -4.73
CA SER A 101 7.39 31.21 -3.60
C SER A 101 7.29 29.68 -3.60
N PRO A 102 8.37 28.96 -3.27
CA PRO A 102 8.33 27.52 -3.06
C PRO A 102 7.59 27.27 -1.74
N SER A 103 6.26 27.29 -1.78
CA SER A 103 5.44 26.89 -0.65
C SER A 103 5.47 25.37 -0.56
N THR A 104 6.55 24.87 0.04
CA THR A 104 6.48 23.98 1.20
C THR A 104 5.41 22.89 1.11
N LEU A 105 5.64 21.89 0.26
CA LEU A 105 5.17 20.53 0.54
C LEU A 105 6.30 19.52 0.42
N SER A 106 7.45 19.84 1.00
CA SER A 106 8.34 18.84 1.58
C SER A 106 7.67 18.27 2.84
N THR A 107 6.49 17.67 2.72
CA THR A 107 6.02 16.78 3.76
C THR A 107 7.02 15.64 3.78
N LYS A 108 7.62 15.41 4.96
CA LYS A 108 8.27 14.14 5.33
C LYS A 108 7.25 13.02 5.10
N LYS A 109 7.11 12.61 3.86
CA LYS A 109 6.32 11.48 3.48
C LYS A 109 7.28 10.33 3.66
N GLU A 110 7.06 9.57 4.73
CA GLU A 110 7.53 8.19 4.84
C GLU A 110 7.58 7.64 3.41
N GLU A 111 8.78 7.26 2.94
CA GLU A 111 8.99 6.73 1.60
C GLU A 111 8.40 5.32 1.52
N SER A 112 7.12 5.16 1.88
CA SER A 112 6.36 3.96 1.62
C SER A 112 6.24 3.86 0.11
N ARG A 113 7.02 2.93 -0.43
CA ARG A 113 7.01 2.55 -1.85
C ARG A 113 5.60 2.15 -2.24
N VAL A 114 5.03 2.82 -3.24
CA VAL A 114 3.72 2.44 -3.80
C VAL A 114 3.85 1.07 -4.47
N ASN A 115 2.96 0.15 -4.13
CA ASN A 115 2.92 -1.19 -4.70
C ASN A 115 1.87 -1.33 -5.81
N LEU A 116 0.85 -0.48 -5.83
CA LEU A 116 -0.24 -0.48 -6.82
C LEU A 116 -0.76 0.95 -7.02
N ILE A 117 -1.08 1.30 -8.26
CA ILE A 117 -1.77 2.55 -8.60
C ILE A 117 -3.16 2.19 -9.15
N MET A 118 -4.21 2.74 -8.55
CA MET A 118 -5.59 2.64 -9.04
C MET A 118 -6.04 4.04 -9.46
N THR A 119 -6.52 4.20 -10.70
CA THR A 119 -6.93 5.51 -11.24
C THR A 119 -8.28 5.43 -11.92
N ASP A 120 -9.12 6.46 -11.77
CA ASP A 120 -10.26 6.64 -12.66
C ASP A 120 -9.79 6.99 -14.08
N TYR A 121 -10.59 6.65 -15.08
CA TYR A 121 -10.33 6.93 -16.49
C TYR A 121 -10.65 8.38 -16.85
N CYS A 122 -11.77 8.92 -16.37
CA CYS A 122 -12.37 10.20 -16.77
C CYS A 122 -12.08 11.32 -15.76
N MET A 123 -10.82 11.73 -15.63
CA MET A 123 -10.47 12.87 -14.79
C MET A 123 -10.37 14.18 -15.60
N PRO A 124 -10.72 15.35 -15.02
CA PRO A 124 -10.44 16.65 -15.61
C PRO A 124 -8.94 16.89 -15.84
N GLY A 125 -8.60 17.57 -16.93
CA GLY A 125 -7.22 17.94 -17.28
C GLY A 125 -6.43 16.82 -17.96
N MET A 126 -6.39 15.61 -17.38
CA MET A 126 -5.78 14.44 -18.00
C MET A 126 -6.58 13.17 -17.74
N THR A 127 -6.62 12.25 -18.71
CA THR A 127 -7.27 10.95 -18.51
C THR A 127 -6.41 10.01 -17.67
N GLY A 128 -7.01 8.98 -17.05
CA GLY A 128 -6.26 7.91 -16.39
C GLY A 128 -5.28 7.20 -17.33
N TYR A 129 -5.59 7.16 -18.63
CA TYR A 129 -4.69 6.62 -19.65
C TYR A 129 -3.50 7.56 -19.92
N ASP A 130 -3.68 8.88 -19.89
CA ASP A 130 -2.57 9.83 -20.03
C ASP A 130 -1.63 9.80 -18.81
N LEU A 131 -2.19 9.63 -17.61
CA LEU A 131 -1.42 9.33 -16.41
C LEU A 131 -0.62 8.04 -16.59
N LEU A 132 -1.26 6.95 -17.04
CA LEU A 132 -0.59 5.66 -17.30
C LEU A 132 0.58 5.80 -18.28
N LYS A 133 0.42 6.56 -19.38
CA LYS A 133 1.52 6.81 -20.33
C LYS A 133 2.72 7.45 -19.66
N ARG A 134 2.50 8.47 -18.83
CA ARG A 134 3.58 9.16 -18.09
C ARG A 134 4.26 8.22 -17.10
N LEU A 135 3.49 7.36 -16.42
CA LEU A 135 4.03 6.36 -15.49
C LEU A 135 4.93 5.34 -16.20
N LYS A 136 4.52 4.86 -17.39
CA LYS A 136 5.24 3.82 -18.14
C LYS A 136 6.58 4.28 -18.72
N VAL A 137 6.79 5.59 -18.90
CA VAL A 137 8.07 6.16 -19.32
C VAL A 137 8.95 6.59 -18.14
N SER A 138 8.49 6.39 -16.90
CA SER A 138 9.16 6.83 -15.68
C SER A 138 9.78 5.69 -14.86
N SER A 139 10.37 6.02 -13.71
CA SER A 139 10.82 5.05 -12.70
C SER A 139 9.69 4.18 -12.10
N TRP A 140 8.42 4.50 -12.37
CA TRP A 140 7.25 3.76 -11.90
C TRP A 140 6.71 2.73 -12.90
N LYS A 141 7.41 2.49 -14.02
CA LYS A 141 6.96 1.58 -15.10
C LYS A 141 6.61 0.16 -14.66
N ASP A 142 7.26 -0.32 -13.60
CA ASP A 142 7.11 -1.68 -13.05
C ASP A 142 5.99 -1.79 -12.01
N VAL A 143 5.41 -0.67 -11.57
CA VAL A 143 4.27 -0.67 -10.64
C VAL A 143 3.00 -1.01 -11.43
N PRO A 144 2.20 -2.00 -10.97
CA PRO A 144 0.92 -2.31 -11.61
C PRO A 144 -0.02 -1.10 -11.53
N VAL A 145 -0.75 -0.86 -12.62
CA VAL A 145 -1.72 0.21 -12.72
C VAL A 145 -3.06 -0.38 -13.12
N VAL A 146 -4.10 -0.10 -12.35
CA VAL A 146 -5.49 -0.46 -12.64
C VAL A 146 -6.23 0.81 -13.02
N VAL A 147 -6.75 0.85 -14.24
CA VAL A 147 -7.60 1.95 -14.71
C VAL A 147 -9.06 1.53 -14.55
N MET A 148 -9.81 2.27 -13.74
CA MET A 148 -11.22 2.08 -13.46
C MET A 148 -12.03 2.91 -14.46
N SER A 149 -13.08 2.33 -15.05
CA SER A 149 -13.98 3.04 -15.94
C SER A 149 -15.42 2.58 -15.68
N SER A 150 -16.37 3.50 -15.85
CA SER A 150 -17.80 3.22 -15.84
C SER A 150 -18.31 2.71 -17.19
N GLU A 151 -17.50 2.81 -18.25
CA GLU A 151 -17.84 2.38 -19.61
C GLU A 151 -17.18 1.04 -19.95
N ASN A 152 -17.92 0.17 -20.64
CA ASN A 152 -17.39 -1.09 -21.15
C ASN A 152 -17.22 -1.01 -22.68
N VAL A 153 -16.19 -0.30 -23.14
CA VAL A 153 -15.88 -0.13 -24.57
C VAL A 153 -14.70 -1.03 -24.96
N PRO A 154 -14.90 -2.14 -25.70
CA PRO A 154 -13.86 -3.15 -25.94
C PRO A 154 -12.58 -2.63 -26.61
N SER A 155 -12.69 -1.63 -27.49
CA SER A 155 -11.54 -1.02 -28.18
C SER A 155 -10.58 -0.27 -27.27
N ARG A 156 -10.94 -0.03 -26.00
CA ARG A 156 -10.08 0.60 -24.98
C ARG A 156 -9.41 -0.40 -24.04
N VAL A 157 -9.79 -1.67 -24.12
CA VAL A 157 -9.38 -2.74 -23.20
C VAL A 157 -8.42 -3.74 -23.86
N THR A 158 -8.14 -3.58 -25.16
CA THR A 158 -7.35 -4.52 -25.98
C THR A 158 -5.96 -4.01 -26.35
#